data_AF-A0AAE0HM37-F1
#
_entry.id   AF-A0AAE0HM37-F1
#
_cell.length_a   1.000
_cell.length_b   1.000
_cell.length_c   1.000
_cell.angle_alpha   90.00
_cell.angle_beta   90.00
_cell.angle_gamma   90.00
#
_symmetry.space_group_name_H-M   'P 1'
#
loop_
_entity.id
_entity.type
_entity.pdbx_description
1 polymer ?
#
loop_
_entity_poly.entity_id
_entity_poly.type
_entity_poly.pdbx_seq_one_letter_code
_entity_poly.pdbx_strand_id
1 'polypeptide(L)'
;MEDDTWTCTICTTPLPPQRQPPTFPCGHMHCLPCLRRNFTLSSTPGGISGPFRPVQCCPGARLPLRELRAHLGLRSADAAAYRARLAEHDAADKLYCAEPRCGRFIPAVLRDGRVGRCRGCHGRTCVRCGGRAHVGMGVCDGVAAAGKDGMMGRAGRREEMAEAGFRKVVREMGWYVC
;
A
#
# COMPACT_ATOMS: atom_id res chain seq x y z
N MET A 1 32.29 -7.04 -32.50
CA MET A 1 30.91 -7.00 -31.97
C MET A 1 31.08 -6.96 -30.47
N GLU A 2 30.94 -5.79 -29.87
CA GLU A 2 30.92 -5.67 -28.42
C GLU A 2 29.61 -6.31 -27.96
N ASP A 3 29.71 -7.46 -27.30
CA ASP A 3 28.56 -8.02 -26.60
C ASP A 3 28.14 -7.01 -25.54
N ASP A 4 26.93 -6.46 -25.68
CA ASP A 4 26.28 -5.62 -24.68
C ASP A 4 26.11 -6.42 -23.38
N THR A 5 27.16 -6.41 -22.56
CA THR A 5 27.18 -7.11 -21.27
C THR A 5 26.56 -6.22 -20.22
N TRP A 6 25.25 -6.38 -20.01
CA TRP A 6 24.56 -5.72 -18.91
C TRP A 6 25.04 -6.25 -17.55
N THR A 7 25.15 -5.38 -16.55
CA THR A 7 25.56 -5.77 -15.19
C THR A 7 24.55 -5.30 -14.15
N CYS A 8 24.44 -6.05 -13.05
CA CYS A 8 23.60 -5.66 -11.94
C CYS A 8 24.20 -4.45 -11.21
N THR A 9 23.44 -3.36 -11.07
CA THR A 9 23.91 -2.14 -10.38
C THR A 9 24.20 -2.37 -8.89
N ILE A 10 23.61 -3.39 -8.26
CA ILE A 10 23.79 -3.66 -6.82
C ILE A 10 25.02 -4.55 -6.53
N CYS A 11 25.18 -5.63 -7.29
CA CYS A 11 26.18 -6.67 -6.98
C CYS A 11 27.20 -6.88 -8.10
N THR A 12 27.18 -6.03 -9.13
CA THR A 12 28.10 -6.01 -10.29
C THR A 12 28.17 -7.31 -11.09
N THR A 13 27.31 -8.29 -10.80
CA THR A 13 27.24 -9.56 -11.53
C THR A 13 26.71 -9.34 -12.95
N PRO A 14 27.32 -9.95 -13.99
CA PRO A 14 26.79 -9.96 -15.34
C PRO A 14 25.37 -10.51 -15.40
N LEU A 15 24.52 -9.87 -16.19
CA LEU A 15 23.13 -10.26 -16.40
C LEU A 15 23.05 -11.16 -17.65
N PRO A 16 22.23 -12.23 -17.61
CA PRO A 16 22.11 -13.13 -18.74
C PRO A 16 21.42 -12.44 -19.93
N PRO A 17 21.97 -12.51 -21.15
CA PRO A 17 21.39 -11.83 -22.32
C PRO A 17 20.06 -12.45 -22.77
N GLN A 18 19.79 -13.71 -22.40
CA GLN A 18 18.57 -14.42 -22.82
C GLN A 18 17.31 -13.96 -22.09
N ARG A 19 17.45 -13.18 -21.01
CA ARG A 19 16.31 -12.74 -20.20
C ARG A 19 16.44 -11.27 -19.87
N GLN A 20 15.44 -10.49 -20.27
CA GLN A 20 15.36 -9.08 -19.92
C GLN A 20 15.40 -8.93 -18.38
N PRO A 21 16.42 -8.25 -17.83
CA PRO A 21 16.49 -8.04 -16.41
C PRO A 21 15.46 -6.97 -15.99
N PRO A 22 15.06 -6.96 -14.71
CA PRO A 22 14.24 -5.87 -14.18
C PRO A 22 15.00 -4.56 -14.27
N THR A 23 14.46 -3.63 -15.05
CA THR A 23 15.00 -2.29 -15.26
C THR A 23 14.12 -1.27 -14.57
N PHE A 24 14.71 -0.45 -13.70
CA PHE A 24 14.00 0.61 -13.00
C PHE A 24 13.80 1.83 -13.90
N PRO A 25 12.85 2.73 -13.58
CA PRO A 25 12.66 3.97 -14.34
C PRO A 25 13.90 4.87 -14.45
N CYS A 26 14.88 4.69 -13.55
CA CYS A 26 16.18 5.37 -13.61
C CYS A 26 17.19 4.73 -14.59
N GLY A 27 16.82 3.66 -15.31
CA GLY A 27 17.67 2.95 -16.26
C GLY A 27 18.56 1.86 -15.65
N HIS A 28 18.67 1.79 -14.32
CA HIS A 28 19.46 0.75 -13.65
C HIS A 28 18.80 -0.63 -13.71
N MET A 29 19.64 -1.67 -13.85
CA MET A 29 19.22 -3.06 -13.98
C MET A 29 19.66 -3.86 -12.75
N HIS A 30 18.77 -4.68 -12.20
CA HIS A 30 19.10 -5.54 -11.06
C HIS A 30 19.03 -7.02 -11.45
N CYS A 31 19.89 -7.86 -10.89
CA CYS A 31 19.71 -9.30 -10.99
C CYS A 31 18.51 -9.76 -10.14
N LEU A 32 17.91 -10.91 -10.47
CA LEU A 32 16.77 -11.45 -9.71
C LEU A 32 17.07 -11.65 -8.21
N PRO A 33 18.26 -12.14 -7.79
CA PRO A 33 18.61 -12.22 -6.37
C PRO A 33 18.58 -10.86 -5.65
N CYS A 34 19.14 -9.81 -6.26
CA CYS A 34 19.14 -8.47 -5.67
C CYS A 34 17.73 -7.86 -5.63
N LEU A 35 16.92 -8.06 -6.67
CA LEU A 35 15.53 -7.64 -6.68
C LEU A 35 14.72 -8.34 -5.57
N ARG A 36 14.91 -9.66 -5.39
CA ARG A 36 14.25 -10.43 -4.34
C ARG A 36 14.65 -9.92 -2.95
N ARG A 37 15.93 -9.64 -2.73
CA ARG A 37 16.42 -9.07 -1.46
C ARG A 37 15.77 -7.71 -1.18
N ASN A 38 15.70 -6.82 -2.18
CA ASN A 38 15.03 -5.52 -2.05
C ASN A 38 13.55 -5.69 -1.69
N PHE A 39 12.83 -6.60 -2.37
CA PHE A 39 11.44 -6.93 -2.05
C PHE A 39 11.26 -7.47 -0.62
N THR A 40 12.12 -8.36 -0.16
CA THR A 40 12.07 -8.92 1.20
C THR A 40 12.29 -7.83 2.26
N LEU A 41 13.28 -6.95 2.05
CA LEU A 41 13.53 -5.82 2.94
C LEU A 41 12.34 -4.85 2.99
N SER A 42 11.71 -4.59 1.84
CA SER A 42 10.49 -3.79 1.77
C SER A 42 9.33 -4.45 2.50
N SER A 43 9.17 -5.76 2.36
CA SER A 43 7.99 -6.49 2.85
C SER A 43 8.05 -6.86 4.33
N THR A 44 9.23 -6.85 4.95
CA THR A 44 9.41 -7.25 6.35
C THR A 44 8.87 -6.18 7.31
N PRO A 45 7.85 -6.46 8.14
CA PRO A 45 7.34 -5.51 9.12
C PRO A 45 8.29 -5.37 10.32
N GLY A 46 8.70 -4.13 10.64
CA GLY A 46 9.37 -3.83 11.91
C GLY A 46 10.72 -4.52 12.14
N GLY A 47 11.41 -4.94 11.08
CA GLY A 47 12.70 -5.63 11.17
C GLY A 47 13.91 -4.68 11.15
N ILE A 48 15.10 -5.28 10.99
CA ILE A 48 16.44 -4.64 10.91
C ILE A 48 16.52 -3.45 9.93
N SER A 49 15.59 -3.36 8.98
CA SER A 49 15.54 -2.36 7.89
C SER A 49 14.71 -1.10 8.19
N GLY A 50 14.05 -1.01 9.34
CA GLY A 50 13.28 0.17 9.74
C GLY A 50 11.86 0.22 9.15
N PRO A 51 11.26 1.43 8.97
CA PRO A 51 9.91 1.58 8.44
C PRO A 51 9.81 1.07 7.00
N PHE A 52 8.60 0.72 6.55
CA PHE A 52 8.37 0.26 5.17
C PHE A 52 8.97 1.23 4.15
N ARG A 53 9.80 0.69 3.25
CA ARG A 53 10.36 1.41 2.10
C ARG A 53 9.96 0.67 0.84
N PRO A 54 9.34 1.32 -0.16
CA PRO A 54 8.98 0.66 -1.41
C PRO A 54 10.24 0.16 -2.15
N VAL A 55 10.09 -0.89 -2.96
CA VAL A 55 11.18 -1.34 -3.84
C VAL A 55 11.49 -0.24 -4.84
N GLN A 56 12.67 0.35 -4.67
CA GLN A 56 13.21 1.40 -5.51
C GLN A 56 14.72 1.22 -5.70
N CYS A 57 15.26 1.88 -6.72
CA CYS A 57 16.69 1.96 -6.98
C CYS A 57 17.22 3.35 -6.60
N CYS A 58 16.88 4.36 -7.39
CA CYS A 58 17.13 5.77 -7.07
C CYS A 58 15.93 6.40 -6.35
N PRO A 59 16.09 7.56 -5.69
CA PRO A 59 14.97 8.31 -5.15
C PRO A 59 13.87 8.52 -6.20
N GLY A 60 12.65 8.06 -5.90
CA GLY A 60 11.51 8.17 -6.82
C GLY A 60 11.44 7.10 -7.92
N ALA A 61 12.54 6.39 -8.22
CA ALA A 61 12.57 5.34 -9.22
C ALA A 61 12.08 4.00 -8.63
N ARG A 62 10.76 3.85 -8.52
CA ARG A 62 10.10 2.64 -8.01
C ARG A 62 9.81 1.65 -9.13
N LEU A 63 9.95 0.36 -8.83
CA LEU A 63 9.52 -0.68 -9.77
C LEU A 63 8.01 -0.91 -9.63
N PRO A 64 7.23 -0.88 -10.73
CA PRO A 64 5.80 -1.18 -10.66
C PRO A 64 5.52 -2.57 -10.09
N LEU A 65 4.46 -2.71 -9.28
CA LEU A 65 4.09 -4.00 -8.68
C LEU A 65 3.85 -5.11 -9.72
N ARG A 66 3.37 -4.74 -10.91
CA ARG A 66 3.19 -5.67 -12.03
C ARG A 66 4.51 -6.31 -12.44
N GLU A 67 5.58 -5.51 -12.54
CA GLU A 67 6.91 -5.97 -12.89
C GLU A 67 7.55 -6.78 -11.75
N LEU A 68 7.42 -6.31 -10.50
CA LEU A 68 7.83 -7.10 -9.33
C LEU A 68 7.20 -8.48 -9.33
N ARG A 69 5.89 -8.57 -9.62
CA ARG A 69 5.17 -9.84 -9.71
C ARG A 69 5.69 -10.70 -10.86
N ALA A 70 5.90 -10.12 -12.04
CA ALA A 70 6.36 -10.84 -13.22
C ALA A 70 7.80 -11.39 -13.05
N HIS A 71 8.70 -10.60 -12.48
CA HIS A 71 10.10 -11.00 -12.30
C HIS A 71 10.30 -11.97 -11.12
N LEU A 72 9.61 -11.74 -9.99
CA LEU A 72 9.81 -12.54 -8.77
C LEU A 72 8.85 -13.71 -8.60
N GLY A 73 7.81 -13.81 -9.44
CA GLY A 73 6.77 -14.82 -9.32
C GLY A 73 5.93 -14.64 -8.05
N LEU A 74 5.62 -13.39 -7.67
CA LEU A 74 4.92 -13.12 -6.41
C LEU A 74 3.51 -13.75 -6.41
N ARG A 75 3.17 -14.45 -5.32
CA ARG A 75 1.81 -14.96 -5.13
C ARG A 75 0.84 -13.80 -4.91
N SER A 76 -0.46 -14.06 -5.10
CA SER A 76 -1.50 -13.04 -4.91
C SER A 76 -1.51 -12.45 -3.49
N ALA A 77 -1.30 -13.28 -2.46
CA ALA A 77 -1.19 -12.82 -1.08
C ALA A 77 0.01 -11.87 -0.86
N ASP A 78 1.20 -12.24 -1.36
CA ASP A 78 2.41 -11.44 -1.20
C ASP A 78 2.29 -10.08 -1.92
N ALA A 79 1.72 -10.08 -3.14
CA ALA A 79 1.47 -8.86 -3.89
C ALA A 79 0.41 -7.96 -3.22
N ALA A 80 -0.66 -8.55 -2.65
CA ALA A 80 -1.69 -7.81 -1.93
C ALA A 80 -1.15 -7.19 -0.63
N ALA A 81 -0.32 -7.91 0.11
CA ALA A 81 0.35 -7.41 1.31
C ALA A 81 1.28 -6.23 0.98
N TYR A 82 2.12 -6.38 -0.05
CA TYR A 82 2.99 -5.30 -0.52
C TYR A 82 2.18 -4.07 -0.95
N ARG A 83 1.11 -4.26 -1.73
CA ARG A 83 0.23 -3.17 -2.19
C ARG A 83 -0.42 -2.44 -1.02
N ALA A 84 -0.86 -3.15 0.01
CA ALA A 84 -1.46 -2.54 1.19
C ALA A 84 -0.45 -1.63 1.92
N ARG A 85 0.79 -2.09 2.08
CA ARG A 85 1.87 -1.30 2.70
C ARG A 85 2.29 -0.12 1.84
N LEU A 86 2.34 -0.30 0.53
CA LEU A 86 2.60 0.78 -0.43
C LEU A 86 1.52 1.86 -0.37
N ALA A 87 0.25 1.45 -0.31
CA ALA A 87 -0.87 2.39 -0.18
C ALA A 87 -0.84 3.16 1.15
N GLU A 88 -0.46 2.52 2.24
CA GLU A 88 -0.24 3.20 3.52
C GLU A 88 0.94 4.17 3.47
N HIS A 89 2.04 3.78 2.81
CA HIS A 89 3.22 4.61 2.65
C HIS A 89 2.94 5.87 1.82
N ASP A 90 2.19 5.74 0.73
CA ASP A 90 1.88 6.83 -0.21
C ASP A 90 0.68 7.68 0.23
N ALA A 91 -0.06 7.25 1.25
CA ALA A 91 -1.18 8.02 1.78
C ALA A 91 -0.70 9.29 2.49
N ALA A 92 -1.19 10.44 2.03
CA ALA A 92 -0.99 11.73 2.70
C ALA A 92 -1.66 11.74 4.09
N ASP A 93 -2.93 11.34 4.15
CA ASP A 93 -3.70 11.32 5.40
C ASP A 93 -3.83 9.89 5.93
N LYS A 94 -3.04 9.56 6.95
CA LYS A 94 -3.06 8.24 7.57
C LYS A 94 -4.12 8.13 8.65
N LEU A 95 -4.93 7.08 8.57
CA LEU A 95 -5.92 6.73 9.57
C LEU A 95 -5.69 5.27 9.96
N TYR A 96 -5.60 5.03 11.26
CA TYR A 96 -5.39 3.70 11.82
C TYR A 96 -6.60 3.27 12.61
N CYS A 97 -6.89 1.98 12.62
CA CYS A 97 -7.98 1.45 13.40
C CYS A 97 -7.76 1.73 14.89
N ALA A 98 -8.71 2.44 15.50
CA ALA A 98 -8.72 2.78 16.93
C ALA A 98 -8.86 1.57 17.87
N GLU A 99 -9.13 0.37 17.33
CA GLU A 99 -9.19 -0.83 18.15
C GLU A 99 -7.78 -1.22 18.61
N PRO A 100 -7.49 -1.27 19.93
CA PRO A 100 -6.12 -1.43 20.45
C PRO A 100 -5.40 -2.68 19.95
N ARG A 101 -6.14 -3.77 19.68
CA ARG A 101 -5.57 -5.03 19.16
C ARG A 101 -5.46 -5.08 17.63
N CYS A 102 -5.98 -4.08 16.92
CA CYS A 102 -5.99 -4.07 15.45
C CYS A 102 -4.95 -3.12 14.88
N GLY A 103 -5.05 -1.82 15.16
CA GLY A 103 -4.10 -0.80 14.68
C GLY A 103 -3.90 -0.73 13.15
N ARG A 104 -4.72 -1.41 12.34
CA ARG A 104 -4.50 -1.53 10.89
C ARG A 104 -4.81 -0.23 10.17
N PHE A 105 -4.02 0.11 9.15
CA PHE A 105 -4.29 1.25 8.28
C PHE A 105 -5.66 1.11 7.58
N ILE A 106 -6.42 2.21 7.56
CA ILE A 106 -7.72 2.35 6.90
C ILE A 106 -7.55 3.24 5.66
N PRO A 107 -7.53 2.66 4.45
CA PRO A 107 -7.51 3.39 3.18
C PRO A 107 -8.60 4.44 3.06
N ALA A 108 -8.34 5.54 2.33
CA ALA A 108 -9.31 6.61 2.10
C ALA A 108 -10.63 6.12 1.50
N VAL A 109 -10.59 5.11 0.62
CA VAL A 109 -11.78 4.48 0.02
C VAL A 109 -12.69 3.77 1.03
N LEU A 110 -12.21 3.52 2.25
CA LEU A 110 -12.98 2.92 3.35
C LEU A 110 -13.47 3.97 4.36
N ARG A 111 -13.36 5.27 4.02
CA ARG A 111 -13.75 6.38 4.88
C ARG A 111 -15.00 7.06 4.31
N ASP A 112 -16.05 7.12 5.11
CA ASP A 112 -17.34 7.76 4.79
C ASP A 112 -17.39 9.20 5.35
N GLY A 113 -16.38 10.01 5.00
CA GLY A 113 -16.21 11.40 5.46
C GLY A 113 -15.87 11.55 6.95
N ARG A 114 -16.69 11.02 7.86
CA ARG A 114 -16.50 11.07 9.32
C ARG A 114 -16.00 9.76 9.92
N VAL A 115 -16.25 8.63 9.26
CA VAL A 115 -15.94 7.31 9.82
C VAL A 115 -15.13 6.47 8.84
N GLY A 116 -13.98 5.97 9.28
CA GLY A 116 -13.21 4.92 8.63
C GLY A 116 -13.65 3.54 9.10
N ARG A 117 -13.90 2.60 8.18
CA ARG A 117 -14.26 1.22 8.49
C ARG A 117 -13.06 0.29 8.30
N CYS A 118 -12.65 -0.39 9.37
CA CYS A 118 -11.56 -1.36 9.32
C CYS A 118 -12.04 -2.68 8.70
N ARG A 119 -11.30 -3.24 7.74
CA ARG A 119 -11.62 -4.56 7.15
C ARG A 119 -11.15 -5.74 7.99
N GLY A 120 -10.23 -5.52 8.93
CA GLY A 120 -9.68 -6.60 9.77
C GLY A 120 -10.61 -6.95 10.93
N CYS A 121 -11.06 -5.96 11.69
CA CYS A 121 -11.89 -6.16 12.87
C CYS A 121 -13.30 -5.58 12.74
N HIS A 122 -13.66 -5.00 11.58
CA HIS A 122 -14.92 -4.26 11.38
C HIS A 122 -15.12 -3.04 12.29
N GLY A 123 -14.08 -2.66 13.04
CA GLY A 123 -14.07 -1.48 13.90
C GLY A 123 -14.29 -0.20 13.10
N ARG A 124 -14.97 0.75 13.74
CA ARG A 124 -15.27 2.07 13.19
C ARG A 124 -14.41 3.11 13.89
N THR A 125 -13.68 3.90 13.12
CA THR A 125 -12.75 4.91 13.61
C THR A 125 -13.20 6.29 13.13
N CYS A 126 -13.21 7.27 14.02
CA CYS A 126 -13.49 8.65 13.65
C CYS A 126 -12.32 9.21 12.82
N VAL A 127 -12.61 9.70 11.62
CA VAL A 127 -11.59 10.28 10.71
C VAL A 127 -10.98 11.55 11.31
N ARG A 128 -11.73 12.28 12.16
CA ARG A 128 -11.31 13.58 12.70
C ARG A 128 -10.40 13.47 13.92
N CYS A 129 -10.64 12.52 14.83
CA CYS A 129 -9.85 12.38 16.05
C CYS A 129 -8.99 11.11 16.10
N GLY A 130 -9.17 10.18 15.14
CA GLY A 130 -8.48 8.88 15.16
C GLY A 130 -8.99 7.90 16.22
N GLY A 131 -9.93 8.32 17.08
CA GLY A 131 -10.54 7.49 18.12
C GLY A 131 -11.66 6.58 17.61
N ARG A 132 -12.32 5.87 18.53
CA ARG A 132 -13.51 5.07 18.20
C ARG A 132 -14.61 5.98 17.64
N ALA A 133 -15.33 5.51 16.62
CA ALA A 133 -16.39 6.30 16.00
C ALA A 133 -17.50 6.62 17.02
N HIS A 134 -17.94 7.89 17.01
CA HIS A 134 -18.97 8.41 17.91
C HIS A 134 -20.02 9.21 17.12
N VAL A 135 -21.22 9.35 17.68
CA VAL A 135 -22.35 10.09 17.07
C VAL A 135 -22.51 11.48 17.70
N GLY A 136 -23.05 12.42 16.94
CA GLY A 136 -23.49 13.73 17.46
C GLY A 136 -22.36 14.65 17.99
N MET A 137 -22.65 15.35 19.08
CA MET A 137 -21.73 16.26 19.80
C MET A 137 -20.73 15.53 20.73
N GLY A 138 -20.52 14.22 20.55
CA GLY A 138 -19.40 13.54 21.21
C GLY A 138 -18.12 14.29 20.85
N VAL A 139 -17.48 14.88 21.86
CA VAL A 139 -16.30 15.72 21.65
C VAL A 139 -15.25 14.84 20.99
N CYS A 140 -14.74 15.31 19.85
CA CYS A 140 -13.53 14.76 19.28
C CYS A 140 -12.42 15.17 20.24
N ASP A 141 -12.18 14.38 21.28
CA ASP A 141 -11.07 14.57 22.23
C ASP A 141 -9.79 14.26 21.47
N GLY A 142 -9.39 15.22 20.65
CA GLY A 142 -8.52 15.01 19.52
C GLY A 142 -7.08 14.73 19.92
N VAL A 143 -6.47 13.80 19.21
CA VAL A 143 -5.08 13.93 18.76
C VAL A 143 -4.97 13.46 17.31
N ALA A 144 -5.33 14.34 16.38
CA ALA A 144 -4.66 14.58 15.09
C ALA A 144 -5.55 15.43 14.18
N ALA A 145 -5.32 16.75 14.20
CA ALA A 145 -5.98 17.71 13.33
C ALA A 145 -5.43 17.64 11.90
N ALA A 146 -6.33 17.58 10.93
CA ALA A 146 -6.17 18.20 9.61
C ALA A 146 -7.56 18.60 9.09
N GLY A 147 -7.76 19.91 8.82
CA GLY A 147 -9.01 20.47 8.30
C GLY A 147 -9.29 20.04 6.84
N LYS A 148 -10.41 20.35 6.20
CA LYS A 148 -11.50 21.29 6.48
C LYS A 148 -12.78 20.87 5.73
N ASP A 149 -13.88 21.53 6.10
CA ASP A 149 -15.07 21.90 5.32
C ASP A 149 -16.07 20.82 4.87
N GLY A 150 -17.31 21.00 5.30
CA GLY A 150 -18.42 20.06 5.14
C GLY A 150 -19.29 20.32 3.91
N MET A 151 -20.13 19.34 3.58
CA MET A 151 -21.50 19.55 3.12
C MET A 151 -22.32 18.24 3.24
N MET A 152 -23.57 18.36 3.68
CA MET A 152 -24.57 17.30 3.91
C MET A 152 -25.14 16.68 2.63
N GLY A 153 -25.63 15.44 2.72
CA GLY A 153 -26.93 15.07 2.13
C GLY A 153 -26.99 13.85 1.19
N ARG A 154 -28.02 13.01 1.41
CA ARG A 154 -28.52 11.85 0.63
C ARG A 154 -27.72 10.54 0.73
N ALA A 155 -27.94 9.83 1.86
CA ALA A 155 -27.23 8.62 2.27
C ALA A 155 -27.65 7.32 1.55
N GLY A 156 -28.94 7.00 1.41
CA GLY A 156 -29.33 5.60 1.15
C GLY A 156 -29.00 5.00 -0.23
N ARG A 157 -29.16 5.75 -1.34
CA ARG A 157 -28.89 5.20 -2.70
C ARG A 157 -27.42 5.26 -3.12
N ARG A 158 -26.60 6.03 -2.41
CA ARG A 158 -25.15 6.14 -2.66
C ARG A 158 -24.37 5.00 -1.99
N GLU A 159 -24.89 4.45 -0.89
CA GLU A 159 -24.29 3.32 -0.17
C GLU A 159 -24.19 2.05 -1.03
N GLU A 160 -25.25 1.68 -1.75
CA GLU A 160 -25.28 0.47 -2.60
C GLU A 160 -24.33 0.57 -3.80
N MET A 161 -24.25 1.73 -4.45
CA MET A 161 -23.32 1.97 -5.56
C MET A 161 -21.87 2.08 -5.07
N ALA A 162 -21.64 2.67 -3.90
CA ALA A 162 -20.32 2.68 -3.26
C ALA A 162 -19.87 1.25 -2.92
N GLU A 163 -20.77 0.39 -2.45
CA GLU A 163 -20.49 -1.02 -2.15
C GLU A 163 -20.20 -1.86 -3.41
N ALA A 164 -20.90 -1.62 -4.51
CA ALA A 164 -20.64 -2.27 -5.80
C ALA A 164 -19.32 -1.82 -6.43
N GLY A 165 -19.04 -0.50 -6.45
CA GLY A 165 -17.75 0.05 -6.88
C GLY A 165 -16.60 -0.45 -6.00
N PHE A 166 -16.86 -0.58 -4.69
CA PHE A 166 -15.94 -1.13 -3.71
C PHE A 166 -15.62 -2.61 -3.95
N ARG A 167 -16.60 -3.46 -4.32
CA ARG A 167 -16.34 -4.86 -4.71
C ARG A 167 -15.40 -4.98 -5.91
N LYS A 168 -15.50 -4.06 -6.88
CA LYS A 168 -14.59 -4.00 -8.03
C LYS A 168 -13.16 -3.64 -7.59
N VAL A 169 -13.02 -2.61 -6.76
CA VAL A 169 -11.70 -2.20 -6.22
C VAL A 169 -11.10 -3.29 -5.34
N VAL A 170 -11.88 -3.98 -4.49
CA VAL A 170 -11.40 -5.12 -3.68
C VAL A 170 -10.90 -6.27 -4.55
N ARG A 171 -11.60 -6.57 -5.64
CA ARG A 171 -11.20 -7.58 -6.63
C ARG A 171 -9.88 -7.22 -7.31
N GLU A 172 -9.73 -5.96 -7.71
CA GLU A 172 -8.50 -5.43 -8.32
C GLU A 172 -7.35 -5.32 -7.30
N MET A 173 -7.66 -5.01 -6.05
CA MET A 173 -6.73 -4.91 -4.93
C MET A 173 -6.27 -6.29 -4.42
N GLY A 174 -6.94 -7.38 -4.81
CA GLY A 174 -6.62 -8.74 -4.35
C GLY A 174 -6.88 -8.93 -2.86
N TRP A 175 -7.74 -8.12 -2.26
CA TRP A 175 -8.09 -8.15 -0.84
C TRP A 175 -9.24 -9.13 -0.58
N TYR A 176 -9.10 -10.36 -1.09
CA TYR A 176 -9.97 -11.46 -0.69
C TYR A 176 -9.45 -12.05 0.61
N VAL A 177 -10.34 -12.19 1.59
CA VAL A 177 -10.13 -13.08 2.73
C VAL A 177 -10.48 -14.48 2.23
N CYS A 178 -9.67 -15.49 2.59
CA CYS A 178 -10.05 -16.89 2.44
C CYS A 178 -11.38 -17.17 3.15
#